data_AF-A0A7H8J053-F1
#
_entry.id   AF-A0A7H8J053-F1
#
_cell.length_a   1.000
_cell.length_b   1.000
_cell.length_c   1.000
_cell.angle_alpha   90.00
_cell.angle_beta   90.00
_cell.angle_gamma   90.00
#
_symmetry.space_group_name_H-M   'P 1'
#
loop_
_entity.id
_entity.type
_entity.pdbx_description
1 polymer ?
#
loop_
_entity_poly.entity_id
_entity_poly.type
_entity_poly.pdbx_seq_one_letter_code
_entity_poly.pdbx_strand_id
1 'polypeptide(L)'
;MIGPAAARPETGVQEPADLLDELDSADWKRAGSTAAGPSLGRSATRVHSNAPANTLVLDHLAACDGEVADFIAAARQAPAQPVDPGQPSRAAAYERARVQAEDLGIDWQEYLVAMEWRHAVSSALLMGDTEVIRREPCPACRTWGLIWVVTHKAAMCVNRYCADRGQPRMWTLAQLAAERASRRVQRIAS
;
A
#
# COMPACT_ATOMS: atom_id res chain seq x y z
N MET A 1 29.04 25.91 -19.33
CA MET A 1 29.30 25.14 -18.08
C MET A 1 27.98 24.58 -17.59
N ILE A 2 27.73 23.30 -17.86
CA ILE A 2 26.52 22.59 -17.42
C ILE A 2 26.85 22.07 -16.02
N GLY A 3 26.19 22.61 -15.00
CA GLY A 3 26.38 22.16 -13.61
C GLY A 3 25.91 20.72 -13.43
N PRO A 4 26.53 19.94 -12.51
CA PRO A 4 26.12 18.56 -12.28
C PRO A 4 24.67 18.52 -11.81
N ALA A 5 23.84 17.77 -12.52
CA ALA A 5 22.50 17.43 -12.09
C ALA A 5 22.59 16.71 -10.75
N ALA A 6 21.97 17.26 -9.71
CA ALA A 6 21.85 16.59 -8.42
C ALA A 6 21.17 15.23 -8.66
N ALA A 7 21.88 14.15 -8.32
CA ALA A 7 21.33 12.81 -8.33
C ALA A 7 20.11 12.80 -7.40
N ARG A 8 18.93 12.52 -7.95
CA ARG A 8 17.76 12.17 -7.14
C ARG A 8 18.15 10.95 -6.30
N PRO A 9 17.87 10.92 -4.99
CA PRO A 9 18.08 9.72 -4.20
C PRO A 9 17.32 8.58 -4.88
N GLU A 10 18.04 7.50 -5.14
CA GLU A 10 17.43 6.24 -5.57
C GLU A 10 16.40 5.90 -4.51
N THR A 11 15.12 6.04 -4.87
CA THR A 11 14.01 5.67 -3.99
C THR A 11 14.05 4.15 -3.95
N GLY A 12 14.86 3.61 -3.03
CA GLY A 12 14.82 2.21 -2.66
C GLY A 12 13.36 1.82 -2.42
N VAL A 13 12.99 0.62 -2.85
CA VAL A 13 11.66 0.08 -2.57
C VAL A 13 11.55 0.01 -1.05
N GLN A 14 10.86 0.98 -0.43
CA GLN A 14 10.60 0.98 1.00
C GLN A 14 9.75 -0.24 1.34
N GLU A 15 10.10 -0.95 2.41
CA GLU A 15 9.30 -2.08 2.87
C GLU A 15 7.95 -1.58 3.40
N PRO A 16 6.87 -2.39 3.33
CA PRO A 16 5.55 -2.00 3.81
C PRO A 16 5.53 -1.52 5.26
N ALA A 17 6.33 -2.17 6.12
CA ALA A 17 6.48 -1.80 7.51
C ALA A 17 7.08 -0.40 7.67
N ASP A 18 8.10 -0.06 6.89
CA ASP A 18 8.75 1.26 6.93
C ASP A 18 7.78 2.37 6.53
N LEU A 19 6.94 2.13 5.51
CA LEU A 19 5.91 3.08 5.08
C LEU A 19 4.80 3.27 6.13
N LEU A 20 4.43 2.20 6.83
CA LEU A 20 3.46 2.28 7.91
C LEU A 20 4.05 2.98 9.14
N ASP A 21 5.32 2.76 9.45
CA ASP A 21 6.04 3.45 10.53
C ASP A 21 6.25 4.93 10.18
N GLU A 22 6.49 5.27 8.91
CA GLU A 22 6.51 6.66 8.42
C GLU A 22 5.15 7.34 8.65
N LEU A 23 4.05 6.69 8.23
CA LEU A 23 2.68 7.18 8.51
C LEU A 23 2.36 7.28 9.99
N ASP A 24 2.99 6.46 10.82
CA ASP A 24 2.78 6.46 12.27
C ASP A 24 3.53 7.59 12.98
N SER A 25 4.41 8.30 12.28
CA SER A 25 5.12 9.46 12.83
C SER A 25 4.18 10.61 13.19
N ALA A 26 4.60 11.43 14.15
CA ALA A 26 3.80 12.56 14.66
C ALA A 26 3.44 13.57 13.55
N ASP A 27 4.21 13.62 12.48
CA ASP A 27 4.04 14.56 11.38
C ASP A 27 2.81 14.25 10.52
N TRP A 28 2.55 12.96 10.29
CA TRP A 28 1.38 12.50 9.54
C TRP A 28 0.11 12.44 10.40
N LYS A 29 0.28 12.29 11.71
CA LYS A 29 -0.83 12.31 12.69
C LYS A 29 -1.32 13.71 13.04
N ARG A 30 -0.62 14.79 12.68
CA ARG A 30 -1.04 16.17 13.02
C ARG A 30 -2.28 16.64 12.23
N ALA A 31 -3.12 17.42 12.89
CA ALA A 31 -4.26 18.12 12.28
C ALA A 31 -3.85 18.89 11.01
N GLY A 32 -4.52 18.65 9.89
CA GLY A 32 -4.24 19.35 8.63
C GLY A 32 -2.98 18.89 7.90
N SER A 33 -2.33 17.80 8.34
CA SER A 33 -1.28 17.13 7.58
C SER A 33 -1.88 16.48 6.33
N THR A 34 -1.97 17.28 5.27
CA THR A 34 -2.17 16.85 3.88
C THR A 34 -0.93 17.28 3.11
N ALA A 35 0.24 16.74 3.46
CA ALA A 35 1.41 16.89 2.61
C ALA A 35 1.10 16.18 1.27
N ALA A 36 0.58 16.97 0.31
CA ALA A 36 0.33 16.68 -1.10
C ALA A 36 -0.78 15.68 -1.49
N GLY A 37 -1.93 15.65 -0.80
CA GLY A 37 -3.17 15.15 -1.42
C GLY A 37 -3.68 16.15 -2.49
N PRO A 38 -4.23 15.70 -3.64
CA PRO A 38 -4.72 16.62 -4.67
C PRO A 38 -5.77 17.54 -4.06
N SER A 39 -5.52 18.85 -4.15
CA SER A 39 -6.43 19.86 -3.63
C SER A 39 -7.82 19.67 -4.23
N LEU A 40 -8.74 19.07 -3.48
CA LEU A 40 -10.16 19.31 -3.66
C LEU A 40 -10.30 20.83 -3.54
N GLY A 41 -10.61 21.48 -4.67
CA GLY A 41 -10.41 22.91 -4.92
C GLY A 41 -10.90 23.85 -3.81
N ARG A 42 -10.38 25.09 -3.84
CA ARG A 42 -10.69 26.23 -2.93
C ARG A 42 -11.92 25.98 -2.04
N SER A 43 -11.69 25.38 -0.88
CA SER A 43 -12.75 25.19 0.11
C SER A 43 -13.04 26.53 0.77
N ALA A 44 -14.32 26.87 0.87
CA ALA A 44 -14.81 28.01 1.64
C ALA A 44 -14.19 28.03 3.05
N THR A 45 -13.99 29.24 3.59
CA THR A 45 -13.42 29.51 4.92
C THR A 45 -14.03 28.58 5.96
N ARG A 46 -13.27 27.56 6.41
CA ARG A 46 -13.76 26.60 7.40
C ARG A 46 -13.97 27.31 8.73
N VAL A 47 -15.19 27.19 9.28
CA VAL A 47 -15.61 27.80 10.55
C VAL A 47 -15.35 26.87 11.75
N HIS A 48 -14.98 25.61 11.51
CA HIS A 48 -14.67 24.63 12.55
C HIS A 48 -13.17 24.32 12.61
N SER A 49 -12.67 24.17 13.83
CA SER A 49 -11.35 23.62 14.13
C SER A 49 -11.18 22.27 13.42
N ASN A 50 -10.07 22.06 12.72
CA ASN A 50 -9.76 20.74 12.18
C ASN A 50 -9.68 19.72 13.33
N ALA A 51 -10.08 18.48 13.06
CA ALA A 51 -9.85 17.37 13.99
C ALA A 51 -8.36 17.36 14.40
N PRO A 52 -8.04 17.04 15.67
CA PRO A 52 -6.67 17.12 16.19
C PRO A 52 -5.69 16.18 15.46
N ALA A 53 -6.19 15.18 14.74
CA ALA A 53 -5.41 14.27 13.93
C ALA A 53 -6.05 13.95 12.57
N ASN A 54 -5.24 13.46 11.63
CA ASN A 54 -5.72 12.93 10.35
C ASN A 54 -6.38 11.56 10.55
N THR A 55 -7.70 11.54 10.74
CA THR A 55 -8.46 10.31 11.05
C THR A 55 -8.38 9.26 9.95
N LEU A 56 -8.25 9.65 8.68
CA LEU A 56 -8.11 8.71 7.57
C LEU A 56 -6.83 7.86 7.68
N VAL A 57 -5.72 8.49 8.10
CA VAL A 57 -4.45 7.77 8.32
C VAL A 57 -4.58 6.85 9.53
N LEU A 58 -5.18 7.30 10.62
CA LEU A 58 -5.40 6.47 11.81
C LEU A 58 -6.29 5.26 11.54
N ASP A 59 -7.39 5.45 10.80
CA ASP A 59 -8.31 4.39 10.40
C ASP A 59 -7.60 3.36 9.48
N HIS A 60 -6.77 3.84 8.55
CA HIS A 60 -5.97 2.98 7.68
C HIS A 60 -4.94 2.16 8.46
N LEU A 61 -4.20 2.78 9.38
CA LEU A 61 -3.23 2.08 10.23
C LEU A 61 -3.92 1.00 11.07
N ALA A 62 -5.04 1.32 11.72
CA ALA A 62 -5.80 0.37 12.52
C ALA A 62 -6.34 -0.79 11.67
N ALA A 63 -6.80 -0.53 10.44
CA ALA A 63 -7.25 -1.57 9.52
C ALA A 63 -6.11 -2.51 9.09
N CYS A 64 -4.93 -1.97 8.78
CA CYS A 64 -3.75 -2.77 8.47
C CYS A 64 -3.31 -3.64 9.66
N ASP A 65 -3.29 -3.06 10.87
CA ASP A 65 -2.91 -3.78 12.09
C ASP A 65 -3.90 -4.93 12.39
N GLY A 66 -5.19 -4.68 12.22
CA GLY A 66 -6.24 -5.70 12.35
C GLY A 66 -6.09 -6.84 11.35
N GLU A 67 -5.84 -6.54 10.08
CA GLU A 67 -5.71 -7.56 9.05
C GLU A 67 -4.47 -8.44 9.24
N VAL A 68 -3.33 -7.87 9.66
CA VAL A 68 -2.14 -8.65 9.99
C VAL A 68 -2.39 -9.54 11.23
N ALA A 69 -3.10 -9.02 12.23
CA ALA A 69 -3.48 -9.81 13.41
C ALA A 69 -4.39 -10.99 13.04
N ASP A 70 -5.38 -10.76 12.17
CA ASP A 70 -6.28 -11.79 11.66
C ASP A 70 -5.53 -12.84 10.84
N PHE A 71 -4.60 -12.42 9.98
CA PHE A 71 -3.72 -13.33 9.24
C PHE A 71 -2.92 -14.24 10.19
N ILE A 72 -2.26 -13.64 11.19
CA ILE A 72 -1.46 -14.37 12.20
C ILE A 72 -2.33 -15.33 13.01
N ALA A 73 -3.55 -14.91 13.36
CA ALA A 73 -4.49 -15.73 14.11
C ALA A 73 -4.97 -16.93 13.29
N ALA A 74 -5.32 -16.71 12.01
CA ALA A 74 -5.72 -17.78 11.10
C ALA A 74 -4.57 -18.76 10.81
N ALA A 75 -3.34 -18.26 10.76
CA ALA A 75 -2.14 -19.04 10.53
C ALA A 75 -1.78 -19.97 11.72
N ARG A 76 -2.15 -19.58 12.95
CA ARG A 76 -1.93 -20.40 14.16
C ARG A 76 -2.95 -21.54 14.24
N GLN A 77 -2.57 -22.72 13.74
CA GLN A 77 -3.32 -23.97 13.99
C GLN A 77 -3.06 -24.58 15.41
N ALA A 78 -2.15 -24.00 16.21
CA ALA A 78 -1.68 -24.55 17.50
C ALA A 78 -1.61 -23.44 18.58
N PRO A 79 -1.64 -23.80 19.89
CA PRO A 79 -1.88 -22.83 20.97
C PRO A 79 -0.82 -21.73 21.00
N ALA A 80 -1.30 -20.51 21.22
CA ALA A 80 -0.51 -19.28 21.16
C ALA A 80 0.75 -19.35 22.03
N GLN A 81 1.91 -19.15 21.40
CA GLN A 81 3.10 -18.68 22.12
C GLN A 81 2.72 -17.39 22.87
N PRO A 82 3.10 -17.24 24.16
CA PRO A 82 2.85 -16.03 24.92
C PRO A 82 3.42 -14.84 24.15
N VAL A 83 2.55 -13.91 23.79
CA VAL A 83 2.97 -12.65 23.17
C VAL A 83 3.53 -11.78 24.28
N ASP A 84 4.74 -11.27 24.10
CA ASP A 84 5.32 -10.24 24.98
C ASP A 84 4.30 -9.09 25.10
N PRO A 85 3.91 -8.63 26.31
CA PRO A 85 2.93 -7.56 26.49
C PRO A 85 3.35 -6.21 25.90
N GLY A 86 4.59 -6.06 25.42
CA GLY A 86 4.93 -4.96 24.52
C GLY A 86 4.23 -5.12 23.17
N GLN A 87 3.38 -4.16 22.78
CA GLN A 87 2.76 -4.17 21.46
C GLN A 87 3.89 -4.20 20.41
N PRO A 88 4.05 -5.31 19.67
CA PRO A 88 5.16 -5.44 18.75
C PRO A 88 5.05 -4.35 17.69
N SER A 89 6.18 -3.77 17.29
CA SER A 89 6.21 -2.83 16.16
C SER A 89 5.55 -3.47 14.93
N ARG A 90 5.05 -2.65 13.99
CA ARG A 90 4.45 -3.16 12.75
C ARG A 90 5.43 -4.01 11.98
N ALA A 91 6.70 -3.59 11.90
CA ALA A 91 7.79 -4.40 11.35
C ALA A 91 7.86 -5.80 11.99
N ALA A 92 7.81 -5.88 13.33
CA ALA A 92 7.79 -7.16 14.02
C ALA A 92 6.51 -7.98 13.76
N ALA A 93 5.37 -7.33 13.50
CA ALA A 93 4.13 -8.01 13.13
C ALA A 93 4.21 -8.65 11.74
N TYR A 94 4.71 -7.93 10.73
CA TYR A 94 4.94 -8.51 9.40
C TYR A 94 5.98 -9.62 9.42
N GLU A 95 7.07 -9.46 10.16
CA GLU A 95 8.09 -10.50 10.25
C GLU A 95 7.52 -11.80 10.83
N ARG A 96 6.69 -11.71 11.88
CA ARG A 96 5.97 -12.89 12.38
C ARG A 96 5.00 -13.48 11.37
N ALA A 97 4.29 -12.64 10.61
CA ALA A 97 3.39 -13.11 9.56
C ALA A 97 4.18 -13.87 8.46
N ARG A 98 5.37 -13.39 8.08
CA ARG A 98 6.26 -14.04 7.10
C ARG A 98 6.68 -15.43 7.55
N VAL A 99 7.22 -15.54 8.77
CA VAL A 99 7.62 -16.83 9.37
C VAL A 99 6.45 -17.81 9.37
N GLN A 100 5.25 -17.37 9.74
CA GLN A 100 4.07 -18.23 9.75
C GLN A 100 3.59 -18.63 8.35
N ALA A 101 3.67 -17.72 7.38
CA ALA A 101 3.31 -18.02 5.99
C ALA A 101 4.25 -19.05 5.38
N GLU A 102 5.54 -19.01 5.73
CA GLU A 102 6.53 -20.00 5.29
C GLU A 102 6.11 -21.43 5.68
N ASP A 103 5.68 -21.62 6.93
CA ASP A 103 5.24 -22.92 7.46
C ASP A 103 3.95 -23.44 6.82
N LEU A 104 3.08 -22.55 6.33
CA LEU A 104 1.75 -22.90 5.81
C LEU A 104 1.71 -23.16 4.30
N GLY A 105 2.80 -22.85 3.59
CA GLY A 105 2.96 -23.14 2.17
C GLY A 105 2.62 -21.98 1.24
N ILE A 106 2.65 -22.26 -0.06
CA ILE A 106 2.77 -21.24 -1.11
C ILE A 106 1.56 -20.29 -1.20
N ASP A 107 0.34 -20.79 -1.01
CA ASP A 107 -0.88 -19.97 -1.08
C ASP A 107 -0.90 -18.89 0.02
N TRP A 108 -0.41 -19.23 1.22
CA TRP A 108 -0.31 -18.30 2.34
C TRP A 108 0.78 -17.25 2.12
N GLN A 109 1.90 -17.65 1.52
CA GLN A 109 2.96 -16.72 1.13
C GLN A 109 2.48 -15.76 0.04
N GLU A 110 1.75 -16.24 -0.98
CA GLU A 110 1.16 -15.40 -2.02
C GLU A 110 0.18 -14.37 -1.43
N TYR A 111 -0.69 -14.82 -0.52
CA TYR A 111 -1.62 -13.95 0.18
C TYR A 111 -0.88 -12.87 0.98
N LEU A 112 0.13 -13.25 1.76
CA LEU A 112 0.91 -12.30 2.56
C LEU A 112 1.61 -11.25 1.69
N VAL A 113 2.24 -11.67 0.57
CA VAL A 113 2.87 -10.75 -0.38
C VAL A 113 1.86 -9.78 -0.98
N ALA A 114 0.66 -10.25 -1.31
CA ALA A 114 -0.41 -9.39 -1.81
C ALA A 114 -0.88 -8.39 -0.73
N MET A 115 -1.09 -8.85 0.50
CA MET A 115 -1.49 -8.02 1.64
C MET A 115 -0.45 -6.92 1.91
N GLU A 116 0.82 -7.30 2.07
CA GLU A 116 1.95 -6.40 2.30
C GLU A 116 2.03 -5.30 1.23
N TRP A 117 1.98 -5.69 -0.04
CA TRP A 117 2.04 -4.74 -1.13
C TRP A 117 0.82 -3.80 -1.13
N ARG A 118 -0.38 -4.32 -0.87
CA ARG A 118 -1.59 -3.49 -0.80
C ARG A 118 -1.49 -2.47 0.34
N HIS A 119 -0.97 -2.86 1.50
CA HIS A 119 -0.76 -1.96 2.63
C HIS A 119 0.24 -0.86 2.27
N ALA A 120 1.40 -1.21 1.70
CA ALA A 120 2.40 -0.25 1.23
C ALA A 120 1.82 0.78 0.24
N VAL A 121 1.10 0.30 -0.78
CA VAL A 121 0.54 1.18 -1.82
C VAL A 121 -0.57 2.08 -1.29
N SER A 122 -1.48 1.53 -0.47
CA SER A 122 -2.50 2.35 0.18
C SER A 122 -1.87 3.44 1.04
N SER A 123 -0.80 3.11 1.79
CA SER A 123 -0.05 4.07 2.59
C SER A 123 0.58 5.17 1.72
N ALA A 124 1.27 4.80 0.64
CA ALA A 124 1.86 5.74 -0.31
C ALA A 124 0.80 6.68 -0.93
N LEU A 125 -0.36 6.13 -1.31
CA LEU A 125 -1.47 6.92 -1.86
C LEU A 125 -2.05 7.91 -0.83
N LEU A 126 -2.13 7.53 0.45
CA LEU A 126 -2.53 8.43 1.54
C LEU A 126 -1.50 9.55 1.75
N MET A 127 -0.22 9.27 1.52
CA MET A 127 0.87 10.27 1.51
C MET A 127 0.91 11.11 0.23
N GLY A 128 -0.01 10.89 -0.72
CA GLY A 128 -0.08 11.62 -1.99
C GLY A 128 0.87 11.10 -3.07
N ASP A 129 1.63 10.03 -2.81
CA ASP A 129 2.47 9.38 -3.83
C ASP A 129 1.61 8.51 -4.75
N THR A 130 1.15 9.11 -5.85
CA THR A 130 0.43 8.39 -6.91
C THR A 130 1.34 7.72 -7.93
N GLU A 131 2.65 7.99 -7.91
CA GLU A 131 3.60 7.38 -8.85
C GLU A 131 3.84 5.90 -8.52
N VAL A 132 3.60 5.48 -7.27
CA VAL A 132 3.64 4.06 -6.86
C VAL A 132 2.82 3.15 -7.79
N ILE A 133 1.68 3.63 -8.30
CA ILE A 133 0.81 2.88 -9.23
C ILE A 133 1.39 2.82 -10.65
N ARG A 134 2.10 3.85 -11.09
CA ARG A 134 2.71 3.90 -12.43
C ARG A 134 3.86 2.92 -12.59
N ARG A 135 4.42 2.45 -11.46
CA ARG A 135 5.43 1.39 -11.38
C ARG A 135 4.84 -0.01 -11.48
N GLU A 136 3.54 -0.14 -11.74
CA GLU A 136 2.93 -1.44 -11.99
C GLU A 136 2.54 -1.61 -13.47
N PRO A 137 2.88 -2.74 -14.09
CA PRO A 137 2.36 -3.07 -15.40
C PRO A 137 0.87 -3.40 -15.30
N CYS A 138 0.09 -2.87 -16.24
CA CYS A 138 -1.33 -3.21 -16.40
C CYS A 138 -1.53 -4.75 -16.47
N PRO A 139 -2.42 -5.34 -15.66
CA PRO A 139 -2.68 -6.79 -15.69
C PRO A 139 -3.09 -7.31 -17.07
N ALA A 140 -3.91 -6.54 -17.82
CA ALA A 140 -4.40 -6.96 -19.13
C ALA A 140 -3.38 -6.80 -20.28
N CYS A 141 -2.86 -5.59 -20.52
CA CYS A 141 -1.99 -5.32 -21.69
C CYS A 141 -0.50 -5.24 -21.36
N ARG A 142 -0.10 -5.41 -20.09
CA ARG A 142 1.30 -5.38 -19.61
C ARG A 142 2.05 -4.06 -19.82
N THR A 143 1.41 -3.02 -20.33
CA THR A 143 2.06 -1.70 -20.49
C THR A 143 2.11 -0.92 -19.17
N TRP A 144 3.11 -0.05 -19.07
CA TRP A 144 3.35 0.87 -17.94
C TRP A 144 2.54 2.16 -18.14
N GLY A 145 1.26 2.11 -17.77
CA GLY A 145 0.32 3.20 -18.01
C GLY A 145 -0.85 3.20 -17.06
N LEU A 146 -0.65 2.72 -15.83
CA LEU A 146 -1.68 2.80 -14.80
C LEU A 146 -1.63 4.18 -14.13
N ILE A 147 -2.78 4.81 -13.96
CA ILE A 147 -2.94 6.03 -13.16
C ILE A 147 -3.95 5.80 -12.05
N TRP A 148 -3.73 6.37 -10.87
CA TRP A 148 -4.69 6.30 -9.77
C TRP A 148 -5.83 7.30 -9.97
N VAL A 149 -7.07 6.82 -9.96
CA VAL A 149 -8.26 7.66 -10.06
C VAL A 149 -8.97 7.69 -8.71
N VAL A 150 -8.73 8.76 -7.94
CA VAL A 150 -9.21 8.92 -6.55
C VAL A 150 -10.72 8.71 -6.43
N THR A 151 -11.51 9.25 -7.36
CA THR A 151 -12.98 9.14 -7.38
C THR A 151 -13.47 7.69 -7.42
N HIS A 152 -12.73 6.82 -8.11
CA HIS A 152 -13.08 5.40 -8.25
C HIS A 152 -12.31 4.50 -7.28
N LYS A 153 -11.34 5.05 -6.53
CA LYS A 153 -10.38 4.29 -5.71
C LYS A 153 -9.80 3.09 -6.48
N ALA A 154 -9.44 3.35 -7.74
CA ALA A 154 -8.96 2.33 -8.67
C ALA A 154 -7.84 2.86 -9.57
N ALA A 155 -6.95 1.96 -9.99
CA ALA A 155 -5.97 2.22 -11.03
C ALA A 155 -6.62 2.04 -12.40
N MET A 156 -6.41 2.97 -13.32
CA MET A 156 -6.96 2.97 -14.67
C MET A 156 -5.84 2.89 -15.71
N CYS A 157 -5.99 2.06 -16.73
CA CYS A 157 -5.00 1.98 -17.80
C CYS A 157 -5.27 3.06 -18.86
N VAL A 158 -4.28 3.89 -19.12
CA VAL A 158 -4.36 4.97 -20.14
C VAL A 158 -4.07 4.48 -21.56
N ASN A 159 -3.62 3.23 -21.72
CA ASN A 159 -3.38 2.66 -23.04
C ASN A 159 -4.73 2.43 -23.76
N ARG A 160 -5.00 3.21 -24.80
CA ARG A 160 -6.24 3.12 -25.60
C ARG A 160 -6.49 1.73 -26.19
N TYR A 161 -5.44 0.95 -26.45
CA TYR A 161 -5.56 -0.41 -26.97
C TYR A 161 -5.95 -1.44 -25.90
N CYS A 162 -5.90 -1.06 -24.62
CA CYS A 162 -6.33 -1.89 -23.48
C CYS A 162 -7.81 -1.68 -23.14
N ALA A 163 -8.47 -0.71 -23.77
CA ALA A 163 -9.87 -0.40 -23.50
C ALA A 163 -10.78 -1.60 -23.83
N ASP A 164 -11.74 -1.89 -22.95
CA ASP A 164 -12.79 -2.87 -23.19
C ASP A 164 -14.06 -2.14 -23.63
N ARG A 165 -14.55 -2.44 -24.84
CA ARG A 165 -15.71 -1.75 -25.46
C ARG A 165 -15.61 -0.22 -25.41
N GLY A 166 -14.40 0.30 -25.62
CA GLY A 166 -14.11 1.74 -25.58
C GLY A 166 -13.99 2.35 -24.17
N GLN A 167 -14.16 1.56 -23.10
CA GLN A 167 -13.96 2.00 -21.73
C GLN A 167 -12.57 1.59 -21.22
N PRO A 168 -11.83 2.47 -20.53
CA PRO A 168 -10.56 2.10 -19.95
C PRO A 168 -10.78 1.05 -18.86
N ARG A 169 -9.95 0.01 -18.85
CA ARG A 169 -9.97 -0.99 -17.78
C ARG A 169 -9.47 -0.38 -16.47
N MET A 170 -10.09 -0.82 -15.38
CA MET A 170 -9.78 -0.38 -14.02
C MET A 170 -9.49 -1.58 -13.12
N TRP A 171 -8.62 -1.38 -12.14
CA TRP A 171 -8.25 -2.38 -11.14
C TRP A 171 -8.27 -1.78 -9.74
N THR A 172 -8.84 -2.51 -8.80
CA THR A 172 -8.68 -2.19 -7.38
C THR A 172 -7.26 -2.52 -6.92
N LEU A 173 -6.83 -1.96 -5.78
CA LEU A 173 -5.54 -2.33 -5.21
C LEU A 173 -5.47 -3.83 -4.87
N ALA A 174 -6.56 -4.43 -4.42
CA ALA A 174 -6.61 -5.87 -4.17
C ALA A 174 -6.36 -6.69 -5.44
N GLN A 175 -6.94 -6.29 -6.58
CA GLN A 175 -6.70 -6.95 -7.88
C GLN A 175 -5.25 -6.80 -8.35
N LEU A 176 -4.65 -5.62 -8.19
CA LEU A 176 -3.24 -5.40 -8.53
C LEU A 176 -2.31 -6.19 -7.62
N ALA A 177 -2.63 -6.28 -6.34
CA ALA A 177 -1.88 -7.04 -5.34
C ALA A 177 -1.83 -8.53 -5.69
N ALA A 178 -3.00 -9.12 -5.99
CA ALA A 178 -3.11 -10.51 -6.41
C ALA A 178 -2.30 -10.79 -7.68
N GLU A 179 -2.46 -9.96 -8.72
CA GLU A 179 -1.67 -10.08 -9.97
C GLU A 179 -0.16 -9.98 -9.69
N ARG A 180 0.27 -9.08 -8.81
CA ARG A 180 1.69 -8.94 -8.44
C ARG A 180 2.22 -10.18 -7.72
N ALA A 181 1.46 -10.74 -6.78
CA ALA A 181 1.83 -11.96 -6.07
C ALA A 181 2.00 -13.14 -7.04
N SER A 182 0.99 -13.37 -7.91
CA SER A 182 1.06 -14.45 -8.91
C SER A 182 2.26 -14.31 -9.86
N ARG A 183 2.59 -13.09 -10.30
CA ARG A 183 3.80 -12.82 -11.12
C ARG A 183 5.12 -13.10 -10.40
N ARG A 184 5.15 -12.94 -9.07
CA ARG A 184 6.35 -13.22 -8.28
C ARG A 184 6.58 -14.72 -8.22
N VAL A 185 5.53 -15.50 -7.95
CA VAL A 185 5.61 -16.96 -7.91
C VAL A 185 5.98 -17.54 -9.27
N GLN A 186 5.37 -17.05 -10.36
CA GLN A 186 5.74 -17.48 -11.72
C GLN A 186 7.23 -17.26 -12.04
N ARG A 187 7.84 -16.18 -11.55
CA ARG A 187 9.28 -15.88 -11.75
C ARG A 187 10.20 -16.76 -10.91
N ILE A 188 9.75 -17.23 -9.76
CA ILE A 188 10.53 -18.15 -8.91
C ILE A 188 10.47 -19.57 -9.48
N ALA A 189 9.36 -19.94 -10.13
CA ALA A 189 9.15 -21.26 -10.71
C ALA A 189 9.82 -21.46 -12.09
N SER A 190 10.20 -20.38 -12.79
CA SER A 190 10.85 -20.41 -14.11
C SER A 190 12.37 -20.41 -14.01
#